data_AF-F2X0P0-F1
#
_entry.id   AF-F2X0P0-F1
#
_cell.length_a   1.000
_cell.length_b   1.000
_cell.length_c   1.000
_cell.angle_alpha   90.00
_cell.angle_beta   90.00
_cell.angle_gamma   90.00
#
_symmetry.space_group_name_H-M   'P 1'
#
loop_
_entity.id
_entity.type
_entity.pdbx_description
1 polymer ?
#
loop_
_entity_poly.entity_id
_entity_poly.type
_entity_poly.pdbx_seq_one_letter_code
_entity_poly.pdbx_strand_id
1 'polypeptide(L)'
;IALCIVFIHIFFLHLQGSTNPLGYDTALKIPFYPNLLSLDIKGFNNILVLFLAQSLFGILPLSHPDNAITVDRYATPLHIVPEWYFLPFYAMLKTIPNKTAGLLVMLASLQILFLLAEQR
;
A
#
# COMPACT_ATOMS: atom_id res chain seq x y z
N ILE A 1 -15.72 -3.94 6.39
CA ILE A 1 -14.63 -4.94 6.56
C ILE A 1 -13.29 -4.26 6.81
N ALA A 2 -12.73 -3.49 5.86
CA ALA A 2 -11.42 -2.84 6.05
C ALA A 2 -11.34 -1.95 7.31
N LEU A 3 -12.34 -1.10 7.53
CA LEU A 3 -12.41 -0.24 8.72
C LEU A 3 -12.45 -1.05 10.03
N CYS A 4 -13.13 -2.20 10.05
CA CYS A 4 -13.13 -3.11 11.20
C CYS A 4 -11.72 -3.67 11.47
N ILE A 5 -10.99 -4.06 10.41
CA ILE A 5 -9.61 -4.53 10.51
C ILE A 5 -8.69 -3.44 11.06
N VAL A 6 -8.88 -2.18 10.65
CA VAL A 6 -8.13 -1.03 11.18
C VAL A 6 -8.35 -0.87 12.68
N PHE A 7 -9.59 -0.98 13.17
CA PHE A 7 -9.85 -0.91 14.61
C PHE A 7 -9.20 -2.07 15.38
N ILE A 8 -9.30 -3.30 14.87
CA ILE A 8 -8.65 -4.46 15.49
C ILE A 8 -7.13 -4.27 15.51
N HIS A 9 -6.55 -3.77 14.42
CA HIS A 9 -5.13 -3.47 14.32
C HIS A 9 -4.68 -2.42 15.35
N ILE A 10 -5.40 -1.30 15.45
CA ILE A 10 -5.12 -0.23 16.43
C ILE A 10 -5.28 -0.75 17.86
N PHE A 11 -6.30 -1.58 18.13
CA PHE A 11 -6.51 -2.19 19.44
C PHE A 11 -5.28 -3.01 19.89
N PHE A 12 -4.77 -3.90 19.03
CA PHE A 12 -3.55 -4.65 19.34
C PHE A 12 -2.33 -3.74 19.46
N LEU A 13 -2.18 -2.74 18.58
CA LEU A 13 -1.10 -1.76 18.69
C LEU A 13 -1.11 -1.02 20.05
N HIS A 14 -2.28 -0.75 20.62
CA HIS A 14 -2.39 -0.11 21.94
C HIS A 14 -1.98 -1.01 23.10
N LEU A 15 -2.08 -2.34 22.97
CA LEU A 15 -1.69 -3.28 24.03
C LEU A 15 -0.16 -3.37 24.17
N GLN A 16 0.57 -3.49 23.05
CA GLN A 16 2.03 -3.59 23.04
C GLN A 16 2.73 -2.22 22.95
N GLY A 17 2.12 -1.23 22.30
CA GLY A 17 2.74 0.06 21.97
C GLY A 17 3.60 0.02 20.71
N SER A 18 3.99 1.19 20.21
CA SER A 18 4.85 1.32 19.03
C SER A 18 6.32 0.99 19.35
N THR A 19 7.00 0.39 18.39
CA THR A 19 8.47 0.24 18.43
C THR A 19 9.17 1.56 18.10
N ASN A 20 10.48 1.62 18.35
CA ASN A 20 11.31 2.78 18.03
C ASN A 20 12.48 2.39 17.10
N PRO A 21 13.12 3.35 16.42
CA PRO A 21 14.19 3.08 15.45
C PRO A 21 15.39 2.30 16.00
N LEU A 22 15.62 2.35 17.32
CA LEU A 22 16.71 1.62 17.96
C LEU A 22 16.36 0.14 18.22
N GLY A 23 15.09 -0.24 18.10
CA GLY A 23 14.64 -1.63 18.17
C GLY A 23 14.66 -2.27 19.56
N TYR A 24 14.90 -1.49 20.62
CA TYR A 24 14.84 -1.96 22.02
C TYR A 24 13.96 -1.06 22.88
N ASP A 25 13.43 -1.59 23.98
CA ASP A 25 12.55 -0.84 24.87
C ASP A 25 13.29 0.25 25.65
N THR A 26 12.68 1.44 25.69
CA THR A 26 13.18 2.58 26.46
C THR A 26 12.11 3.13 27.39
N ALA A 27 12.53 3.61 28.56
CA ALA A 27 11.65 4.29 29.51
C ALA A 27 11.28 5.72 29.05
N LEU A 28 11.90 6.23 27.97
CA LEU A 28 11.74 7.59 27.48
C LEU A 28 10.49 7.72 26.59
N LYS A 29 9.31 7.75 27.22
CA LYS A 29 8.03 7.96 26.52
C LYS A 29 7.59 9.42 26.59
N ILE A 30 7.11 9.95 25.48
CA ILE A 30 6.45 11.27 25.39
C ILE A 30 4.94 11.08 25.20
N PRO A 31 4.10 12.01 25.69
CA PRO A 31 2.67 11.92 25.47
C PRO A 31 2.33 12.15 23.99
N PHE A 32 1.31 11.44 23.50
CA PHE A 32 0.84 11.57 22.11
C PHE A 32 0.35 12.98 21.80
N TYR A 33 -0.47 13.55 22.68
CA TYR A 33 -0.87 14.95 22.64
C TYR A 33 -0.04 15.78 23.62
N PRO A 34 0.50 16.95 23.21
CA PRO A 34 0.37 17.59 21.90
C PRO A 34 1.43 17.16 20.86
N ASN A 35 2.47 16.43 21.30
CA ASN A 35 3.71 16.26 20.55
C ASN A 35 3.52 15.50 19.22
N LEU A 36 3.16 14.22 19.29
CA LEU A 36 3.01 13.37 18.09
C LEU A 36 1.86 13.84 17.22
N LEU A 37 0.73 14.27 17.80
CA LEU A 37 -0.39 14.80 17.03
C LEU A 37 0.03 16.02 16.16
N SER A 38 0.85 16.92 16.69
CA SER A 38 1.34 18.08 15.93
C SER A 38 2.21 17.68 14.73
N LEU A 39 3.01 16.62 14.88
CA LEU A 39 3.84 16.07 13.81
C LEU A 39 2.98 15.37 12.75
N ASP A 40 1.95 14.64 13.17
CA ASP A 40 1.00 13.98 12.26
C ASP A 40 0.25 15.00 11.42
N ILE A 41 -0.21 16.11 12.01
CA ILE A 41 -0.87 17.20 11.27
C ILE A 41 0.07 17.80 10.22
N LYS A 42 1.34 18.02 10.57
CA LYS A 42 2.35 18.51 9.62
C LYS A 42 2.58 17.51 8.49
N GLY A 43 2.70 16.23 8.80
CA GLY A 43 2.85 15.16 7.81
C GLY A 43 1.64 15.06 6.88
N PHE A 44 0.43 15.13 7.44
CA PHE A 44 -0.82 15.16 6.68
C PHE A 44 -0.87 16.36 5.73
N ASN A 45 -0.49 17.56 6.19
CA ASN A 45 -0.46 18.75 5.34
C ASN A 45 0.50 18.57 4.15
N ASN A 46 1.69 17.99 4.36
CA ASN A 46 2.63 17.70 3.28
C ASN A 46 2.03 16.73 2.25
N ILE A 47 1.38 15.65 2.69
CA ILE A 47 0.73 14.68 1.79
C ILE A 47 -0.44 15.33 1.05
N LEU A 48 -1.24 16.15 1.73
CA LEU A 48 -2.36 16.87 1.15
C LEU A 48 -1.89 17.81 0.02
N VAL A 49 -0.79 18.53 0.23
CA VAL A 49 -0.21 19.39 -0.81
C VAL A 49 0.21 18.58 -2.03
N LEU A 50 0.89 17.43 -1.85
CA LEU A 50 1.27 16.55 -2.95
C LEU A 50 0.04 16.00 -3.70
N PHE A 51 -0.98 15.58 -2.95
CA PHE A 51 -2.22 15.08 -3.51
C PHE A 51 -2.95 16.14 -4.35
N LEU A 52 -3.10 17.36 -3.82
CA LEU A 52 -3.73 18.47 -4.52
C LEU A 52 -2.91 18.87 -5.76
N ALA A 53 -1.59 18.90 -5.65
CA ALA A 53 -0.72 19.22 -6.77
C ALA A 53 -0.89 18.18 -7.90
N GLN A 54 -0.92 16.89 -7.57
CA GLN A 54 -1.20 15.82 -8.53
C GLN A 54 -2.62 15.90 -9.11
N SER A 55 -3.64 16.16 -8.30
CA SER A 55 -5.04 16.20 -8.73
C SER A 55 -5.37 17.39 -9.62
N LEU A 56 -4.78 18.56 -9.35
CA LEU A 56 -5.09 19.80 -10.06
C LEU A 56 -4.22 19.99 -11.29
N PHE A 57 -2.93 19.63 -11.22
CA PHE A 57 -1.97 19.86 -12.29
C PHE A 57 -1.58 18.61 -13.07
N GLY A 58 -1.95 17.41 -12.61
CA GLY A 58 -1.65 16.16 -13.32
C GLY A 58 -0.15 15.90 -13.47
N ILE A 59 0.64 16.16 -12.43
CA ILE A 59 2.12 16.14 -12.46
C ILE A 59 2.67 14.81 -13.02
N LEU A 60 2.04 13.69 -12.66
CA LEU A 60 2.38 12.35 -13.15
C LEU A 60 1.19 11.68 -13.84
N PRO A 61 1.39 10.98 -14.98
CA PRO A 61 0.35 10.16 -15.59
C PRO A 61 0.17 8.87 -14.78
N LEU A 62 -0.77 8.86 -13.84
CA LEU A 62 -1.06 7.70 -12.98
C LEU A 62 -2.12 6.75 -13.55
N SER A 63 -2.80 7.13 -14.63
CA SER A 63 -3.83 6.33 -15.32
C SER A 63 -3.44 6.05 -16.77
N HIS A 64 -3.79 4.86 -17.27
CA HIS A 64 -3.56 4.51 -18.66
C HIS A 64 -4.59 5.22 -19.58
N PRO A 65 -4.19 5.80 -20.73
CA PRO A 65 -5.10 6.51 -21.64
C PRO A 65 -6.23 5.62 -22.17
N ASP A 66 -5.99 4.32 -22.36
CA ASP A 66 -7.01 3.36 -22.83
C ASP A 66 -8.23 3.28 -21.90
N ASN A 67 -8.11 3.67 -20.63
CA ASN A 67 -9.24 3.70 -19.69
C ASN A 67 -10.27 4.80 -20.03
N ALA A 68 -9.94 5.74 -20.93
CA ALA A 68 -10.88 6.73 -21.44
C ALA A 68 -11.71 6.22 -22.63
N ILE A 69 -11.34 5.07 -23.22
CA ILE A 69 -12.09 4.46 -24.33
C ILE A 69 -13.29 3.70 -23.74
N THR A 70 -14.46 3.82 -24.38
CA THR A 70 -15.65 3.06 -23.96
C THR A 70 -15.40 1.56 -24.07
N VAL A 71 -15.88 0.80 -23.08
CA VAL A 71 -15.68 -0.64 -23.04
C VAL A 71 -16.27 -1.34 -24.28
N ASP A 72 -15.46 -2.16 -24.94
CA ASP A 72 -15.89 -3.12 -25.94
C ASP A 72 -15.65 -4.53 -25.41
N ARG A 73 -16.69 -5.38 -25.41
CA ARG A 73 -16.58 -6.77 -24.94
C ARG A 73 -15.93 -7.69 -25.97
N TYR A 74 -15.87 -7.26 -27.23
CA TYR A 74 -15.37 -8.06 -28.34
C TYR A 74 -13.92 -7.71 -28.73
N ALA A 75 -13.36 -6.64 -28.18
CA ALA A 75 -12.00 -6.19 -28.48
C ALA A 75 -11.20 -5.92 -27.20
N THR A 76 -9.97 -6.47 -27.15
CA THR A 76 -8.98 -6.14 -26.12
C THR A 76 -7.94 -5.18 -26.69
N PRO A 77 -7.57 -4.10 -25.98
CA PRO A 77 -6.49 -3.21 -26.41
C PRO A 77 -5.17 -3.97 -26.62
N LEU A 78 -4.37 -3.53 -27.59
CA LEU A 78 -3.11 -4.18 -27.96
C LEU A 78 -2.09 -4.17 -26.80
N HIS A 79 -2.04 -3.09 -26.04
CA HIS A 79 -1.10 -2.89 -24.93
C HIS A 79 -1.84 -2.83 -23.58
N ILE A 80 -2.60 -3.89 -23.25
CA ILE A 80 -3.29 -3.98 -21.95
C ILE A 80 -2.29 -4.15 -20.79
N VAL A 81 -2.30 -3.17 -19.88
CA VAL A 81 -1.43 -3.11 -18.71
C VAL A 81 -2.27 -2.75 -17.49
N PRO A 82 -2.07 -3.39 -16.32
CA PRO A 82 -2.78 -3.01 -15.10
C PRO A 82 -2.23 -1.70 -14.54
N GLU A 83 -2.91 -1.15 -13.53
CA GLU A 83 -2.43 0.04 -12.85
C GLU A 83 -1.08 -0.19 -12.17
N TRP A 84 -0.33 0.90 -11.97
CA TRP A 84 1.07 0.87 -11.57
C TRP A 84 1.33 0.08 -10.27
N TYR A 85 0.42 0.13 -9.31
CA TYR A 85 0.53 -0.59 -8.04
C TYR A 85 0.35 -2.11 -8.17
N PHE A 86 -0.15 -2.60 -9.30
CA PHE A 86 -0.25 -4.03 -9.61
C PHE A 86 0.88 -4.56 -10.51
N LEU A 87 1.73 -3.68 -11.07
CA LEU A 87 2.81 -4.10 -11.97
C LEU A 87 3.76 -5.15 -11.38
N PRO A 88 4.17 -5.11 -10.09
CA PRO A 88 5.02 -6.16 -9.52
C PRO A 88 4.36 -7.54 -9.55
N PHE A 89 3.06 -7.62 -9.24
CA PHE A 89 2.30 -8.87 -9.25
C PHE A 89 2.05 -9.36 -10.68
N TYR A 90 1.74 -8.44 -11.60
CA TYR A 90 1.60 -8.75 -13.02
C TYR A 90 2.89 -9.32 -13.62
N ALA A 91 4.05 -8.73 -13.27
CA ALA A 91 5.35 -9.23 -13.68
C ALA A 91 5.58 -10.66 -13.15
N MET A 92 5.30 -10.93 -11.86
CA MET A 92 5.41 -12.28 -11.29
C MET A 92 4.54 -13.32 -12.02
N LEU A 93 3.33 -12.94 -12.42
CA LEU A 93 2.43 -13.82 -13.19
C LEU A 93 2.93 -14.09 -14.61
N LYS A 94 3.58 -13.12 -15.25
CA LYS A 94 4.06 -13.21 -16.64
C LYS A 94 5.42 -13.91 -16.77
N THR A 95 6.27 -13.82 -15.76
CA THR A 95 7.61 -14.43 -15.79
C THR A 95 7.56 -15.96 -15.71
N ILE A 96 6.55 -16.52 -15.05
CA ILE A 96 6.39 -17.97 -14.89
C ILE A 96 5.54 -18.52 -16.05
N PRO A 97 6.09 -19.39 -16.92
CA PRO A 97 5.38 -19.94 -18.08
C PRO A 97 4.38 -21.04 -17.69
N ASN A 98 3.69 -20.89 -16.56
CA ASN A 98 2.65 -21.80 -16.08
C ASN A 98 1.61 -21.02 -15.27
N LYS A 99 0.33 -21.16 -15.66
CA LYS A 99 -0.79 -20.41 -15.06
C LYS A 99 -0.97 -20.67 -13.57
N THR A 100 -0.89 -21.93 -13.13
CA THR A 100 -1.10 -22.29 -11.72
C THR A 100 0.11 -21.95 -10.87
N ALA A 101 1.32 -22.23 -11.37
CA ALA A 101 2.56 -21.92 -10.66
C ALA A 101 2.74 -20.40 -10.49
N GLY A 102 2.44 -19.61 -11.52
CA GLY A 102 2.48 -18.14 -11.44
C GLY A 102 1.55 -17.59 -10.35
N LEU A 103 0.31 -18.10 -10.31
CA LEU A 103 -0.65 -17.71 -9.27
C LEU A 103 -0.16 -18.10 -7.86
N LEU A 104 0.37 -19.32 -7.69
CA LEU A 104 0.89 -19.77 -6.41
C LEU A 104 2.07 -18.93 -5.93
N VAL A 105 2.99 -18.55 -6.82
CA VAL A 105 4.12 -17.68 -6.48
C VAL A 105 3.66 -16.28 -6.08
N MET A 106 2.71 -15.70 -6.82
CA MET A 106 2.12 -14.41 -6.45
C MET A 106 1.49 -14.46 -5.05
N LEU A 107 0.70 -15.50 -4.74
CA LEU A 107 0.11 -15.68 -3.40
C LEU A 107 1.18 -15.90 -2.32
N ALA A 108 2.21 -16.69 -2.62
CA ALA A 108 3.33 -16.92 -1.72
C ALA A 108 4.08 -15.62 -1.38
N SER A 109 4.21 -14.69 -2.34
CA SER A 109 4.84 -13.38 -2.10
C SER A 109 4.11 -12.57 -1.02
N LEU A 110 2.77 -12.64 -0.98
CA LEU A 110 1.96 -12.02 0.06
C LEU A 110 2.07 -12.78 1.39
N GLN A 111 2.10 -14.12 1.34
CA GLN A 111 2.22 -14.94 2.53
C GLN A 111 3.58 -14.75 3.25
N ILE A 112 4.66 -14.53 2.51
CA ILE A 112 5.98 -14.26 3.08
C ILE A 112 5.96 -12.97 3.93
N LEU A 113 5.21 -11.94 3.52
CA LEU A 113 5.07 -10.72 4.32
C LEU A 113 4.39 -11.00 5.66
N PHE A 114 3.41 -11.92 5.69
CA PHE A 114 2.77 -12.35 6.93
C PHE A 114 3.74 -13.10 7.84
N LEU A 115 4.52 -14.05 7.29
CA LEU A 115 5.52 -14.80 8.06
C LEU A 115 6.61 -13.89 8.63
N LEU A 116 7.05 -12.88 7.88
CA LEU A 116 8.03 -11.90 8.37
C LEU A 116 7.44 -11.00 9.47
N ALA A 117 6.15 -10.69 9.40
CA ALA A 117 5.46 -9.94 10.45
C ALA A 117 5.33 -10.74 11.75
N GLU A 118 5.15 -12.06 11.67
CA GLU A 118 5.05 -12.97 12.84
C GLU A 118 6.39 -13.22 13.54
N GLN A 119 7.53 -12.98 12.88
CA GLN A 119 8.86 -13.16 13.47
C GLN A 119 9.22 -12.15 14.58
N ARG A 120 8.31 -11.22 14.89
CA ARG A 120 8.45 -10.23 15.97
C ARG A 120 7.56 -10.59 17.14
#